data_AF-A0A3A8I8H4-F1
#
_entry.id   AF-A0A3A8I8H4-F1
#
_cell.length_a   1.000
_cell.length_b   1.000
_cell.length_c   1.000
_cell.angle_alpha   90.00
_cell.angle_beta   90.00
_cell.angle_gamma   90.00
#
_symmetry.space_group_name_H-M   'P 1'
#
loop_
_entity.id
_entity.type
_entity.pdbx_description
1 polymer ?
#
loop_
_entity_poly.entity_id
_entity_poly.type
_entity_poly.pdbx_seq_one_letter_code
_entity_poly.pdbx_strand_id
1 'polypeptide(L)'
;MTSISDETHERITDLCAQGDAAAGDDDFEQALKHFKAALALIPEPTRDHPQNTWVRAAIGDMYFQLERFEDCFKHFVEAVHSPDGLGNPFIHLRLGQSALELGDEARAADELARAFMGGGEELFDGDDAKYLEFIQSRLRPPEDA
;
A
#
# COMPACT_ATOMS: atom_id res chain seq x y z
N MET A 1 20.96 -4.35 1.11
CA MET A 1 19.99 -5.38 0.73
C MET A 1 20.50 -6.71 1.23
N THR A 2 19.77 -7.33 2.14
CA THR A 2 20.12 -8.62 2.72
C THR A 2 19.34 -9.71 1.99
N SER A 3 20.03 -10.74 1.50
CA SER A 3 19.40 -11.85 0.79
C SER A 3 18.87 -12.87 1.80
N ILE A 4 17.61 -13.29 1.63
CA ILE A 4 17.06 -14.47 2.30
C ILE A 4 17.38 -15.73 1.49
N SER A 5 17.21 -16.92 2.09
CA SER A 5 17.39 -18.18 1.35
C SER A 5 16.26 -18.39 0.34
N ASP A 6 16.54 -19.12 -0.73
CA ASP A 6 15.55 -19.44 -1.76
C ASP A 6 14.32 -20.16 -1.18
N GLU A 7 14.52 -21.08 -0.23
CA GLU A 7 13.45 -21.77 0.49
C GLU A 7 12.57 -20.79 1.29
N THR A 8 13.17 -19.80 1.95
CA THR A 8 12.42 -18.78 2.69
C THR A 8 11.65 -17.90 1.73
N HIS A 9 12.27 -17.52 0.60
CA HIS A 9 11.62 -16.73 -0.43
C HIS A 9 10.40 -17.46 -1.02
N GLU A 10 10.54 -18.72 -1.39
CA GLU A 10 9.46 -19.57 -1.90
C GLU A 10 8.30 -19.68 -0.89
N ARG A 11 8.62 -19.86 0.40
CA ARG A 11 7.60 -19.92 1.45
C ARG A 11 6.83 -18.61 1.61
N ILE A 12 7.50 -17.47 1.51
CA ILE A 12 6.85 -16.15 1.55
C ILE A 12 5.95 -15.98 0.32
N THR A 13 6.40 -16.35 -0.87
CA THR A 13 5.60 -16.24 -2.10
C THR A 13 4.38 -17.15 -2.07
N ASP A 14 4.50 -18.37 -1.54
CA ASP A 14 3.37 -19.30 -1.38
C ASP A 14 2.30 -18.76 -0.43
N LEU A 15 2.73 -18.12 0.66
CA LEU A 15 1.82 -17.49 1.60
C LEU A 15 1.15 -16.27 0.97
N CYS A 16 1.87 -15.46 0.21
CA CYS A 16 1.26 -14.34 -0.52
C CYS A 16 0.25 -14.83 -1.55
N ALA A 17 0.54 -15.87 -2.32
CA ALA A 17 -0.42 -16.43 -3.28
C ALA A 17 -1.70 -16.93 -2.60
N GLN A 18 -1.60 -17.52 -1.40
CA GLN A 18 -2.77 -17.88 -0.60
C GLN A 18 -3.53 -16.65 -0.08
N GLY A 19 -2.80 -15.60 0.29
CA GLY A 19 -3.40 -14.33 0.70
C GLY A 19 -4.16 -13.66 -0.45
N ASP A 20 -3.56 -13.60 -1.63
CA ASP A 20 -4.17 -13.04 -2.84
C ASP A 20 -5.41 -13.82 -3.25
N ALA A 21 -5.38 -15.16 -3.16
CA ALA A 21 -6.55 -16.00 -3.42
C ALA A 21 -7.70 -15.71 -2.44
N ALA A 22 -7.40 -15.61 -1.14
CA ALA A 22 -8.40 -15.26 -0.14
C ALA A 22 -8.96 -13.84 -0.33
N ALA A 23 -8.11 -12.88 -0.70
CA ALA A 23 -8.53 -11.52 -1.01
C ALA A 23 -9.43 -11.45 -2.24
N GLY A 24 -9.16 -12.26 -3.27
CA GLY A 24 -10.01 -12.37 -4.45
C GLY A 24 -11.40 -12.96 -4.18
N ASP A 25 -11.56 -13.68 -3.06
CA ASP A 25 -12.83 -14.19 -2.54
C ASP A 25 -13.46 -13.22 -1.49
N ASP A 26 -12.94 -12.01 -1.37
CA ASP A 26 -13.30 -10.98 -0.36
C ASP A 26 -13.10 -11.43 1.11
N ASP A 27 -12.35 -12.51 1.37
CA ASP A 27 -11.99 -12.96 2.72
C ASP A 27 -10.70 -12.26 3.20
N PHE A 28 -10.81 -10.95 3.41
CA PHE A 28 -9.67 -10.09 3.78
C PHE A 28 -9.04 -10.45 5.13
N GLU A 29 -9.84 -10.97 6.08
CA GLU A 29 -9.31 -11.44 7.37
C GLU A 29 -8.47 -12.71 7.22
N GLN A 30 -8.87 -13.64 6.34
CA GLN A 30 -8.05 -14.79 6.01
C GLN A 30 -6.80 -14.39 5.21
N ALA A 31 -6.93 -13.47 4.26
CA ALA A 31 -5.80 -12.90 3.52
C ALA A 31 -4.75 -12.29 4.47
N LEU A 32 -5.19 -11.50 5.45
CA LEU A 32 -4.33 -10.94 6.49
C LEU A 32 -3.54 -12.00 7.26
N LYS A 33 -4.14 -13.16 7.56
CA LYS A 33 -3.42 -14.24 8.26
C LYS A 33 -2.27 -14.77 7.40
N HIS A 34 -2.51 -14.99 6.11
CA HIS A 34 -1.49 -15.46 5.18
C HIS A 34 -0.36 -14.43 5.01
N PHE A 35 -0.69 -13.17 4.76
CA PHE A 35 0.32 -12.12 4.59
C PHE A 35 1.11 -11.84 5.88
N LYS A 36 0.47 -11.88 7.06
CA LYS A 36 1.18 -11.74 8.35
C LYS A 36 2.12 -12.92 8.61
N ALA A 37 1.72 -14.14 8.22
CA ALA A 37 2.61 -15.29 8.28
C ALA A 37 3.81 -15.11 7.33
N ALA A 38 3.60 -14.53 6.14
CA ALA A 38 4.68 -14.20 5.21
C ALA A 38 5.64 -13.16 5.80
N LEU A 39 5.11 -12.10 6.43
CA LEU A 39 5.90 -11.05 7.09
C LEU A 39 6.78 -11.61 8.20
N ALA A 40 6.26 -12.56 8.99
CA ALA A 40 6.99 -13.19 10.09
C ALA A 40 8.20 -14.03 9.65
N LEU A 41 8.30 -14.38 8.35
CA LEU A 41 9.46 -15.08 7.79
C LEU A 41 10.56 -14.14 7.34
N ILE A 42 10.29 -12.83 7.24
CA ILE A 42 11.29 -11.84 6.86
C ILE A 42 12.19 -11.54 8.08
N PRO A 43 13.51 -11.70 7.98
CA PRO A 43 14.42 -11.41 9.09
C PRO A 43 14.40 -9.93 9.49
N GLU A 44 14.66 -9.66 10.77
CA GLU A 44 14.86 -8.28 11.24
C GLU A 44 16.30 -7.78 10.96
N PRO A 45 16.47 -6.50 10.59
CA PRO A 45 15.42 -5.50 10.38
C PRO A 45 14.69 -5.73 9.06
N THR A 46 13.36 -5.89 9.11
CA THR A 46 12.55 -6.28 7.93
C THR A 46 12.72 -5.33 6.75
N ARG A 47 12.97 -4.04 7.00
CA ARG A 47 13.17 -2.98 6.00
C ARG A 47 14.45 -3.11 5.17
N ASP A 48 15.35 -4.04 5.48
CA ASP A 48 16.53 -4.30 4.65
C ASP A 48 16.26 -5.31 3.52
N HIS A 49 15.04 -5.86 3.49
CA HIS A 49 14.61 -6.92 2.59
C HIS A 49 13.55 -6.42 1.59
N PRO A 50 13.72 -6.67 0.28
CA PRO A 50 12.74 -6.28 -0.74
C PRO A 50 11.35 -6.87 -0.52
N GLN A 51 11.29 -8.05 0.10
CA GLN A 51 10.05 -8.75 0.47
C GLN A 51 9.15 -7.88 1.35
N ASN A 52 9.74 -7.04 2.19
CA ASN A 52 9.00 -6.22 3.13
C ASN A 52 8.08 -5.23 2.42
N THR A 53 8.49 -4.70 1.27
CA THR A 53 7.72 -3.72 0.50
C THR A 53 6.37 -4.32 0.06
N TRP A 54 6.40 -5.44 -0.68
CA TRP A 54 5.18 -6.02 -1.22
C TRP A 54 4.36 -6.79 -0.20
N VAL A 55 4.97 -7.46 0.79
CA VAL A 55 4.21 -8.10 1.88
C VAL A 55 3.45 -7.07 2.70
N ARG A 56 4.09 -5.94 3.04
CA ARG A 56 3.42 -4.88 3.80
C ARG A 56 2.37 -4.13 3.00
N ALA A 57 2.61 -3.91 1.71
CA ALA A 57 1.60 -3.36 0.82
C ALA A 57 0.35 -4.27 0.77
N ALA A 58 0.53 -5.59 0.65
CA ALA A 58 -0.59 -6.53 0.68
C ALA A 58 -1.36 -6.49 2.01
N ILE A 59 -0.66 -6.49 3.15
CA ILE A 59 -1.29 -6.35 4.47
C ILE A 59 -2.06 -5.03 4.60
N GLY A 60 -1.42 -3.93 4.18
CA GLY A 60 -2.02 -2.61 4.22
C GLY A 60 -3.29 -2.53 3.38
N ASP A 61 -3.25 -3.08 2.17
CA ASP A 61 -4.40 -3.10 1.27
C ASP A 61 -5.58 -3.87 1.87
N MET A 62 -5.33 -5.01 2.53
CA MET A 62 -6.41 -5.72 3.24
C MET A 62 -7.01 -4.88 4.38
N TYR A 63 -6.18 -4.12 5.10
CA TYR A 63 -6.71 -3.19 6.11
C TYR A 63 -7.52 -2.06 5.48
N PHE A 64 -7.15 -1.60 4.29
CA PHE A 64 -7.95 -0.63 3.55
C PHE A 64 -9.33 -1.18 3.18
N GLN A 65 -9.38 -2.41 2.63
CA GLN A 65 -10.65 -3.09 2.30
C GLN A 65 -11.54 -3.32 3.54
N LEU A 66 -10.92 -3.50 4.71
CA LEU A 66 -11.61 -3.62 5.99
C LEU A 66 -11.95 -2.27 6.66
N GLU A 67 -11.74 -1.14 5.97
CA GLU A 67 -11.93 0.23 6.48
C GLU A 67 -11.12 0.54 7.76
N ARG A 68 -10.00 -0.15 7.96
CA ARG A 68 -9.07 0.02 9.09
C ARG A 68 -7.91 0.94 8.70
N PHE A 69 -8.24 2.21 8.45
CA PHE A 69 -7.34 3.16 7.82
C PHE A 69 -6.06 3.46 8.62
N GLU A 70 -6.09 3.46 9.95
CA GLU A 70 -4.87 3.64 10.75
C GLU A 70 -3.89 2.49 10.60
N ASP A 71 -4.39 1.26 10.47
CA ASP A 71 -3.54 0.08 10.30
C ASP A 71 -3.01 -0.01 8.87
N CYS A 72 -3.86 0.29 7.88
CA CYS A 72 -3.44 0.50 6.50
C CYS A 72 -2.27 1.50 6.42
N PHE A 73 -2.47 2.70 6.97
CA PHE A 73 -1.47 3.76 6.96
C PHE A 73 -0.13 3.33 7.56
N LYS A 74 -0.14 2.68 8.74
CA LYS A 74 1.08 2.17 9.38
C LYS A 74 1.82 1.17 8.49
N HIS A 75 1.11 0.26 7.84
CA HIS A 75 1.73 -0.75 6.98
C HIS A 75 2.33 -0.14 5.72
N PHE A 76 1.65 0.81 5.09
CA PHE A 76 2.20 1.50 3.93
C PHE A 76 3.34 2.46 4.27
N VAL A 77 3.37 3.05 5.48
CA VAL A 77 4.54 3.81 5.97
C VAL A 77 5.76 2.90 6.09
N GLU A 78 5.58 1.65 6.53
CA GLU A 78 6.69 0.70 6.56
C GLU A 78 7.11 0.26 5.14
N ALA A 79 6.14 0.10 4.22
CA ALA A 79 6.41 -0.26 2.83
C ALA A 79 7.15 0.84 2.05
N VAL A 80 6.75 2.11 2.17
CA VAL A 80 7.35 3.24 1.42
C VAL A 80 8.84 3.42 1.76
N HIS A 81 9.23 3.07 2.97
CA HIS A 81 10.62 3.16 3.40
C HIS A 81 11.43 1.86 3.22
N SER A 82 10.83 0.84 2.63
CA SER A 82 11.50 -0.40 2.26
C SER A 82 12.07 -0.31 0.84
N PRO A 83 12.93 -1.26 0.40
CA PRO A 83 13.54 -1.21 -0.92
C PRO A 83 12.48 -1.07 -2.01
N ASP A 84 12.70 -0.14 -2.93
CA ASP A 84 11.79 0.19 -4.04
C ASP A 84 10.41 0.74 -3.63
N GLY A 85 10.13 0.93 -2.34
CA GLY A 85 8.88 1.52 -1.84
C GLY A 85 8.71 2.99 -2.23
N LEU A 86 9.81 3.74 -2.13
CA LEU A 86 10.07 5.10 -2.66
C LEU A 86 9.29 5.44 -3.93
N GLY A 87 9.53 4.62 -4.96
CA GLY A 87 9.08 4.90 -6.31
C GLY A 87 7.74 4.28 -6.67
N ASN A 88 7.08 3.57 -5.74
CA ASN A 88 5.88 2.81 -6.06
C ASN A 88 4.62 3.69 -5.93
N PRO A 89 3.94 4.02 -7.04
CA PRO A 89 2.79 4.91 -6.99
C PRO A 89 1.58 4.31 -6.28
N PHE A 90 1.42 2.98 -6.25
CA PHE A 90 0.35 2.31 -5.51
C PHE A 90 0.51 2.47 -3.99
N ILE A 91 1.75 2.47 -3.48
CA ILE A 91 2.02 2.74 -2.06
C ILE A 91 1.58 4.17 -1.71
N HIS A 92 1.91 5.14 -2.57
CA HIS A 92 1.49 6.52 -2.40
C HIS A 92 -0.04 6.68 -2.50
N LEU A 93 -0.69 5.94 -3.39
CA LEU A 93 -2.16 5.91 -3.49
C LEU A 93 -2.77 5.53 -2.15
N ARG A 94 -2.40 4.38 -1.59
CA ARG A 94 -2.99 3.87 -0.34
C ARG A 94 -2.62 4.71 0.89
N LEU A 95 -1.43 5.32 0.93
CA LEU A 95 -1.08 6.32 1.94
C LEU A 95 -1.99 7.54 1.88
N GLY A 96 -2.22 8.06 0.66
CA GLY A 96 -3.03 9.24 0.43
C GLY A 96 -4.52 9.00 0.71
N GLN A 97 -5.05 7.87 0.28
CA GLN A 97 -6.43 7.45 0.57
C GLN A 97 -6.64 7.29 2.07
N SER A 98 -5.76 6.56 2.76
CA SER A 98 -5.87 6.38 4.21
C SER A 98 -5.74 7.70 4.97
N ALA A 99 -4.85 8.59 4.53
CA ALA A 99 -4.73 9.92 5.11
C ALA A 99 -6.03 10.74 4.93
N LEU A 100 -6.68 10.64 3.77
CA LEU A 100 -7.94 11.33 3.52
C LEU A 100 -9.07 10.81 4.40
N GLU A 101 -9.21 9.48 4.55
CA GLU A 101 -10.20 8.88 5.46
C GLU A 101 -9.98 9.27 6.92
N LEU A 102 -8.72 9.46 7.31
CA LEU A 102 -8.34 9.91 8.65
C LEU A 102 -8.44 11.45 8.83
N GLY A 103 -8.83 12.18 7.79
CA GLY A 103 -8.99 13.64 7.81
C GLY A 103 -7.69 14.44 7.74
N ASP A 104 -6.55 13.79 7.44
CA ASP A 104 -5.27 14.47 7.20
C ASP A 104 -5.16 14.88 5.72
N GLU A 105 -5.91 15.91 5.35
CA GLU A 105 -5.97 16.38 3.95
C GLU A 105 -4.61 16.87 3.43
N ALA A 106 -3.76 17.42 4.30
CA ALA A 106 -2.44 17.89 3.89
C ALA A 106 -1.58 16.71 3.42
N ARG A 107 -1.52 15.64 4.22
CA ARG A 107 -0.81 14.42 3.81
C ARG A 107 -1.48 13.73 2.63
N ALA A 108 -2.82 13.69 2.60
CA ALA A 108 -3.54 13.12 1.48
C ALA A 108 -3.15 13.80 0.16
N ALA A 109 -3.05 15.13 0.15
CA ALA A 109 -2.65 15.89 -1.03
C ALA A 109 -1.23 15.53 -1.50
N ASP A 110 -0.27 15.46 -0.58
CA ASP A 110 1.13 15.13 -0.91
C ASP A 110 1.27 13.71 -1.49
N GLU A 111 0.60 12.74 -0.88
CA GLU A 111 0.70 11.33 -1.28
C GLU A 111 -0.11 11.03 -2.55
N LEU A 112 -1.34 11.54 -2.67
CA LEU A 112 -2.14 11.38 -3.90
C LEU A 112 -1.51 12.12 -5.08
N ALA A 113 -0.82 13.23 -4.87
CA ALA A 113 -0.03 13.88 -5.93
C ALA A 113 1.07 12.96 -6.47
N ARG A 114 1.82 12.28 -5.57
CA ARG A 114 2.87 11.32 -5.97
C ARG A 114 2.27 10.12 -6.70
N ALA A 115 1.15 9.61 -6.22
CA ALA A 115 0.40 8.53 -6.87
C ALA A 115 -0.01 8.93 -8.29
N PHE A 116 -0.66 10.09 -8.44
CA PHE A 116 -1.10 10.62 -9.73
C PHE A 116 0.06 10.89 -10.70
N MET A 117 1.15 11.48 -10.22
CA MET A 117 2.35 11.72 -11.05
C MET A 117 3.01 10.43 -11.53
N GLY A 118 2.96 9.36 -10.72
CA GLY A 118 3.60 8.09 -11.03
C GLY A 118 2.74 7.10 -11.83
N GLY A 119 1.42 7.12 -11.66
CA GLY A 119 0.50 6.16 -12.29
C GLY A 119 -0.64 6.78 -13.10
N GLY A 120 -0.79 8.10 -13.14
CA GLY A 120 -1.87 8.77 -13.86
C GLY A 120 -3.26 8.52 -13.26
N GLU A 121 -4.30 8.77 -14.06
CA GLU A 121 -5.70 8.56 -13.66
C GLU A 121 -6.03 7.07 -13.51
N GLU A 122 -5.49 6.21 -14.38
CA GLU A 122 -5.73 4.76 -14.39
C GLU A 122 -5.38 4.08 -13.04
N LEU A 123 -4.45 4.66 -12.28
CA LEU A 123 -4.10 4.15 -10.95
C LEU A 123 -5.27 4.23 -9.94
N PHE A 124 -6.21 5.13 -10.16
CA PHE A 124 -7.38 5.34 -9.31
C PHE A 124 -8.60 4.53 -9.77
N ASP A 125 -8.48 3.78 -10.86
CA ASP A 125 -9.58 2.99 -11.41
C ASP A 125 -10.03 1.92 -10.41
N GLY A 126 -11.33 1.86 -10.15
CA GLY A 126 -11.93 0.89 -9.22
C GLY A 126 -12.02 1.38 -7.78
N ASP A 127 -11.35 2.47 -7.41
CA ASP A 127 -11.52 3.12 -6.11
C ASP A 127 -12.65 4.17 -6.13
N ASP A 128 -13.04 4.67 -4.96
CA ASP A 128 -14.01 5.77 -4.85
C ASP A 128 -13.48 7.03 -5.57
N ALA A 129 -14.32 7.60 -6.45
CA ALA A 129 -14.00 8.79 -7.24
C ALA A 129 -13.52 9.98 -6.40
N LYS A 130 -13.93 10.04 -5.12
CA LYS A 130 -13.53 11.13 -4.20
C LYS A 130 -12.01 11.31 -4.12
N TYR A 131 -11.21 10.25 -4.26
CA TYR A 131 -9.75 10.34 -4.18
C TYR A 131 -9.16 11.04 -5.40
N LEU A 132 -9.63 10.69 -6.60
CA LEU A 132 -9.19 11.32 -7.84
C LEU A 132 -9.68 12.78 -7.91
N GLU A 133 -10.95 13.00 -7.56
CA GLU A 133 -11.53 14.35 -7.51
C GLU A 133 -10.79 15.26 -6.53
N PHE A 134 -10.44 14.73 -5.34
CA PHE A 134 -9.69 15.45 -4.31
C PHE A 134 -8.33 15.92 -4.81
N ILE A 135 -7.60 15.09 -5.55
CA ILE A 135 -6.28 15.46 -6.04
C ILE A 135 -6.38 16.38 -7.27
N GLN A 136 -7.31 16.11 -8.19
CA GLN A 136 -7.55 16.99 -9.35
C GLN A 136 -8.01 18.39 -8.94
N SER A 137 -8.73 18.55 -7.82
CA SER A 137 -9.09 19.88 -7.30
C SER A 137 -7.89 20.68 -6.77
N ARG A 138 -6.80 20.00 -6.39
CA ARG A 138 -5.58 20.61 -5.81
C ARG A 138 -4.45 20.79 -6.84
N LEU A 139 -4.47 20.01 -7.93
CA LEU A 139 -3.53 20.17 -9.04
C LEU A 139 -3.91 21.29 -10.00
N ARG A 140 -5.15 21.79 -9.94
CA ARG A 140 -5.57 22.94 -10.74
C ARG A 140 -4.76 24.17 -10.32
N PRO A 141 -4.16 24.92 -11.28
CA PRO A 141 -3.60 26.22 -10.95
C PRO A 141 -4.72 27.10 -10.36
N PRO A 142 -4.40 28.00 -9.41
CA PRO A 142 -5.38 28.95 -8.92
C PRO A 142 -5.98 29.70 -10.12
N GLU A 143 -7.31 29.75 -10.22
CA GLU A 143 -7.97 30.60 -11.21
C GLU A 143 -7.47 32.03 -11.01
N ASP A 144 -7.02 32.66 -12.11
CA ASP A 144 -6.34 33.95 -12.12
C ASP A 144 -6.98 34.94 -11.12
N ALA A 145 -6.19 35.38 -10.13
CA ALA A 145 -6.57 36.39 -9.14
C ALA A 145 -6.46 37.81 -9.67
#